data_AF-A0A821LIQ3-F1
#
_entry.id   AF-A0A821LIQ3-F1
#
_cell.length_a   1.000
_cell.length_b   1.000
_cell.length_c   1.000
_cell.angle_alpha   90.00
_cell.angle_beta   90.00
_cell.angle_gamma   90.00
#
_symmetry.space_group_name_H-M   'P 1'
#
loop_
_entity.id
_entity.type
_entity.pdbx_description
1 polymer ?
#
loop_
_entity_poly.entity_id
_entity_poly.type
_entity_poly.pdbx_seq_one_letter_code
_entity_poly.pdbx_strand_id
1 'polypeptide(L)'
;MNPDEIENMIVYQVGALQAFLNKESLPLHHIKPHGSLYNMTARDELKCDALCKAILQFSNNHNDIKHIDDEVIDENNKIKLTGLANSYHEICAKKYNIPFISEFFADLEYDNKGKLIITRKHDPININKIIKHVALALNENKIIAN
;
A
#
# COMPACT_ATOMS: atom_id res chain seq x y z
N MET A 1 -3.39 -3.76 18.36
CA MET A 1 -4.48 -3.24 17.55
C MET A 1 -5.16 -4.43 16.89
N ASN A 2 -6.44 -4.62 17.20
CA ASN A 2 -7.24 -5.67 16.60
C ASN A 2 -7.62 -5.28 15.14
N PRO A 3 -8.07 -6.23 14.31
CA PRO A 3 -8.42 -5.94 12.91
C PRO A 3 -9.49 -4.86 12.74
N ASP A 4 -10.53 -4.85 13.58
CA ASP A 4 -11.64 -3.88 13.46
C ASP A 4 -11.21 -2.45 13.77
N GLU A 5 -10.30 -2.26 14.74
CA GLU A 5 -9.66 -0.97 15.02
C GLU A 5 -8.84 -0.49 13.83
N ILE A 6 -8.08 -1.38 13.19
CA ILE A 6 -7.27 -1.04 12.01
C ILE A 6 -8.17 -0.58 10.87
N GLU A 7 -9.23 -1.33 10.56
CA GLU A 7 -10.18 -1.00 9.50
C GLU A 7 -10.81 0.38 9.74
N ASN A 8 -11.37 0.60 10.93
CA ASN A 8 -12.01 1.87 11.28
C ASN A 8 -11.05 3.06 11.27
N MET A 9 -9.81 2.88 11.76
CA MET A 9 -8.80 3.95 11.73
C MET A 9 -8.38 4.31 10.31
N ILE A 10 -8.29 3.33 9.41
CA ILE A 10 -7.99 3.59 7.99
C ILE A 10 -9.16 4.31 7.35
N VAL A 11 -10.40 3.84 7.55
CA VAL A 11 -11.60 4.50 7.03
C VAL A 11 -11.68 5.96 7.49
N TYR A 12 -11.41 6.22 8.77
CA TYR A 12 -11.40 7.59 9.29
C TYR A 12 -10.37 8.48 8.59
N GLN A 13 -9.12 8.03 8.49
CA GLN A 13 -8.03 8.81 7.89
C GLN A 13 -8.22 9.03 6.40
N VAL A 14 -8.63 7.99 5.67
CA VAL A 14 -8.86 8.06 4.23
C VAL A 14 -10.08 8.93 3.93
N GLY A 15 -11.17 8.80 4.70
CA GLY A 15 -12.35 9.65 4.56
C GLY A 15 -12.05 11.13 4.80
N ALA A 16 -11.20 11.45 5.78
CA ALA A 16 -10.75 12.82 6.01
C ALA A 16 -9.96 13.39 4.82
N LEU A 17 -9.04 12.60 4.23
CA LEU A 17 -8.31 13.01 3.03
C LEU A 17 -9.24 13.15 1.81
N GLN A 18 -10.20 12.23 1.65
CA GLN A 18 -11.16 12.23 0.54
C GLN A 18 -11.95 13.54 0.48
N ALA A 19 -12.30 14.14 1.61
CA ALA A 19 -12.99 15.43 1.64
C ALA A 19 -12.16 16.55 0.97
N PHE A 20 -10.83 16.57 1.17
CA PHE A 20 -9.94 17.52 0.50
C PHE A 20 -9.79 17.20 -0.99
N LEU A 21 -9.64 15.92 -1.34
CA LEU A 21 -9.54 15.49 -2.73
C LEU A 21 -10.80 15.87 -3.52
N ASN A 22 -11.99 15.65 -2.96
CA ASN A 22 -13.26 16.04 -3.56
C ASN A 22 -13.36 17.56 -3.75
N LYS A 23 -12.94 18.34 -2.76
CA LYS A 23 -12.91 19.82 -2.86
C LYS A 23 -12.06 20.29 -4.05
N GLU A 24 -10.94 19.62 -4.31
CA GLU A 24 -10.03 19.94 -5.42
C GLU A 24 -10.36 19.16 -6.71
N SER A 25 -11.46 18.41 -6.75
CA SER A 25 -11.85 17.55 -7.89
C SER A 25 -10.75 16.57 -8.32
N LEU A 26 -10.01 16.02 -7.34
CA LEU A 26 -8.97 15.02 -7.54
C LEU A 26 -9.44 13.63 -7.07
N PRO A 27 -9.09 12.55 -7.77
CA PRO A 27 -9.40 11.19 -7.32
C PRO A 27 -8.40 10.69 -6.26
N LEU A 28 -8.83 9.75 -5.42
CA LEU A 28 -7.93 9.00 -4.55
C LEU A 28 -7.22 7.91 -5.35
N HIS A 29 -5.92 8.06 -5.58
CA HIS A 29 -5.18 7.13 -6.44
C HIS A 29 -4.85 5.79 -5.77
N HIS A 30 -4.37 5.83 -4.53
CA HIS A 30 -3.87 4.66 -3.82
C HIS A 30 -3.88 4.88 -2.31
N ILE A 31 -3.77 3.78 -1.58
CA ILE A 31 -3.55 3.76 -0.13
C ILE A 31 -2.21 3.06 0.13
N LYS A 32 -1.37 3.69 0.95
CA LYS A 32 -0.12 3.13 1.47
C LYS A 32 -0.11 3.25 3.00
N PRO A 33 -0.15 2.15 3.76
CA PRO A 33 -0.05 2.23 5.21
C PRO A 33 1.27 2.90 5.63
N HIS A 34 1.28 3.57 6.78
CA HIS A 34 2.47 4.25 7.28
C HIS A 34 3.10 3.52 8.48
N GLY A 35 4.42 3.67 8.65
CA GLY A 35 5.15 3.35 9.87
C GLY A 35 4.93 1.93 10.42
N SER A 36 4.53 1.83 11.70
CA SER A 36 4.30 0.55 12.34
C SER A 36 3.12 -0.22 11.71
N LEU A 37 2.08 0.49 11.25
CA LEU A 37 0.94 -0.15 10.60
C LEU A 37 1.38 -0.86 9.32
N TYR A 38 2.22 -0.23 8.50
CA TYR A 38 2.82 -0.85 7.32
C TYR A 38 3.53 -2.16 7.62
N ASN A 39 4.38 -2.18 8.66
CA ASN A 39 5.09 -3.38 9.05
C ASN A 39 4.15 -4.46 9.62
N MET A 40 3.10 -4.05 10.34
CA MET A 40 2.10 -4.97 10.89
C MET A 40 1.31 -5.65 9.77
N THR A 41 0.76 -4.88 8.82
CA THR A 41 -0.04 -5.41 7.70
C THR A 41 0.82 -6.17 6.69
N ALA A 42 2.11 -5.85 6.53
CA ALA A 42 3.01 -6.65 5.70
C ALA A 42 3.27 -8.06 6.27
N ARG A 43 3.10 -8.27 7.58
CA ARG A 43 3.57 -9.47 8.31
C ARG A 43 2.46 -10.29 8.95
N ASP A 44 1.21 -9.82 8.93
CA ASP A 44 0.06 -10.45 9.58
C ASP A 44 -1.16 -10.39 8.65
N GLU A 45 -1.63 -11.56 8.23
CA GLU A 45 -2.73 -11.69 7.26
C GLU A 45 -4.02 -11.04 7.76
N LEU A 46 -4.41 -11.26 9.03
CA LEU A 46 -5.67 -10.74 9.56
C LEU A 46 -5.70 -9.21 9.60
N LYS A 47 -4.54 -8.60 9.87
CA LYS A 47 -4.40 -7.13 9.83
C LYS A 47 -4.39 -6.62 8.39
N CYS A 48 -3.78 -7.35 7.47
CA CYS A 48 -3.81 -6.98 6.06
C CYS A 48 -5.21 -7.14 5.45
N ASP A 49 -5.97 -8.15 5.86
CA ASP A 49 -7.38 -8.32 5.48
C ASP A 49 -8.21 -7.09 5.92
N ALA A 50 -8.01 -6.58 7.15
CA ALA A 50 -8.65 -5.35 7.61
C ALA A 50 -8.28 -4.12 6.78
N LEU A 51 -7.00 -3.99 6.40
CA LEU A 51 -6.56 -2.96 5.46
C LEU A 51 -7.28 -3.07 4.10
N CYS A 52 -7.36 -4.27 3.52
CA CYS A 52 -8.04 -4.49 2.25
C CYS A 52 -9.54 -4.19 2.34
N LYS A 53 -10.21 -4.60 3.42
CA LYS A 53 -11.63 -4.25 3.68
C LYS A 53 -11.83 -2.74 3.73
N ALA A 54 -10.97 -2.01 4.44
CA ALA A 54 -11.03 -0.55 4.48
C ALA A 54 -10.88 0.08 3.08
N ILE A 55 -9.95 -0.41 2.25
CA ILE A 55 -9.76 0.08 0.87
C ILE A 55 -11.05 -0.09 0.04
N LEU A 56 -11.70 -1.26 0.14
CA LEU A 56 -12.91 -1.56 -0.62
C LEU A 56 -14.09 -0.64 -0.28
N GLN A 57 -14.13 -0.03 0.91
CA GLN A 57 -15.14 0.97 1.25
C GLN A 57 -15.08 2.22 0.38
N PHE A 58 -13.90 2.54 -0.17
CA PHE A 58 -13.71 3.72 -1.03
C PHE A 58 -13.76 3.38 -2.52
N SER A 59 -13.52 2.11 -2.89
CA SER A 59 -13.59 1.67 -4.29
C SER A 59 -15.01 1.70 -4.88
N ASN A 60 -16.05 1.68 -4.03
CA ASN A 60 -17.46 1.68 -4.45
C ASN A 60 -18.11 3.09 -4.45
N ASN A 61 -17.35 4.13 -4.09
CA ASN A 61 -17.88 5.48 -3.84
C ASN A 61 -17.60 6.48 -4.96
N HIS A 62 -17.21 6.03 -6.16
CA HIS A 62 -17.26 6.88 -7.36
C HIS A 62 -18.66 6.99 -7.98
N ASN A 63 -19.72 6.65 -7.22
CA ASN A 63 -21.14 6.75 -7.59
C ASN A 63 -21.72 8.18 -7.49
N ASP A 64 -20.98 9.19 -7.93
CA ASP A 64 -21.59 10.49 -8.30
C ASP A 64 -22.31 10.43 -9.67
N ILE A 65 -22.43 9.23 -10.26
CA ILE A 65 -23.35 8.93 -11.36
C ILE A 65 -24.33 7.83 -10.90
N LYS A 66 -25.21 8.16 -9.96
CA LYS A 66 -26.45 7.41 -9.80
C LYS A 66 -27.32 7.69 -11.02
N HIS A 67 -27.27 6.76 -11.97
CA HIS A 67 -28.15 6.47 -13.10
C HIS A 67 -27.29 6.28 -14.34
N ILE A 68 -27.04 5.04 -14.71
CA ILE A 68 -27.38 4.43 -16.01
C ILE A 68 -26.97 2.96 -15.92
N ASP A 69 -27.80 2.13 -16.54
CA ASP A 69 -27.74 0.68 -16.61
C ASP A 69 -26.32 0.14 -16.92
N ASP A 70 -25.98 -0.99 -16.30
CA ASP A 70 -24.77 -1.79 -16.56
C ASP A 70 -23.43 -1.03 -16.46
N GLU A 71 -23.06 -0.64 -15.24
CA GLU A 71 -21.80 0.04 -14.96
C GLU A 71 -20.60 -0.86 -15.27
N VAL A 72 -19.94 -0.58 -16.39
CA VAL A 72 -18.60 -1.07 -16.68
C VAL A 72 -17.70 -0.54 -15.58
N ILE A 73 -17.30 -1.41 -14.65
CA ILE A 73 -16.27 -1.09 -13.65
C ILE A 73 -15.00 -0.77 -14.43
N ASP A 74 -14.68 0.52 -14.58
CA ASP A 74 -13.40 0.93 -15.15
C ASP A 74 -12.30 0.46 -14.22
N GLU A 75 -11.54 -0.56 -14.65
CA GLU A 75 -10.43 -1.13 -13.90
C GLU A 75 -9.39 -0.06 -13.54
N ASN A 76 -9.31 1.04 -14.30
CA ASN A 76 -8.40 2.15 -14.05
C ASN A 76 -8.81 2.99 -12.83
N ASN A 77 -10.08 2.95 -12.42
CA ASN A 77 -10.63 3.76 -11.34
C ASN A 77 -10.61 3.05 -9.97
N LYS A 78 -10.08 1.83 -9.90
CA LYS A 78 -9.89 1.12 -8.63
C LYS A 78 -8.78 1.78 -7.80
N ILE A 79 -9.06 1.98 -6.51
CA ILE A 79 -8.05 2.37 -5.53
C ILE A 79 -7.03 1.24 -5.39
N LYS A 80 -5.76 1.62 -5.43
CA LYS A 80 -4.63 0.68 -5.45
C LYS A 80 -4.04 0.53 -4.05
N LEU A 81 -3.58 -0.66 -3.69
CA LEU A 81 -2.75 -0.85 -2.49
C LEU A 81 -1.28 -0.73 -2.89
N THR A 82 -0.56 0.25 -2.33
CA THR A 82 0.90 0.27 -2.40
C THR A 82 1.50 -0.41 -1.18
N GLY A 83 2.41 -1.35 -1.38
CA GLY A 83 3.04 -2.04 -0.26
C GLY A 83 4.19 -2.95 -0.64
N LEU A 84 4.78 -3.56 0.39
CA LEU A 84 5.98 -4.40 0.27
C LEU A 84 5.73 -5.62 -0.64
N ALA A 85 6.56 -5.77 -1.67
CA ALA A 85 6.59 -6.95 -2.53
C ALA A 85 6.73 -8.26 -1.72
N ASN A 86 6.13 -9.36 -2.19
CA ASN A 86 6.23 -10.69 -1.59
C ASN A 86 5.80 -10.73 -0.11
N SER A 87 4.90 -9.84 0.30
CA SER A 87 4.38 -9.75 1.66
C SER A 87 2.87 -10.01 1.70
N TYR A 88 2.27 -9.98 2.89
CA TYR A 88 0.81 -10.07 3.00
C TYR A 88 0.09 -8.92 2.28
N HIS A 89 0.74 -7.77 2.05
CA HIS A 89 0.14 -6.72 1.21
C HIS A 89 -0.20 -7.22 -0.19
N GLU A 90 0.71 -7.94 -0.84
CA GLU A 90 0.51 -8.45 -2.19
C GLU A 90 -0.47 -9.63 -2.19
N ILE A 91 -0.32 -10.54 -1.22
CA ILE A 91 -1.18 -11.73 -1.08
C ILE A 91 -2.64 -11.31 -0.85
N CYS A 92 -2.88 -10.40 0.09
CA CYS A 92 -4.23 -9.93 0.40
C CYS A 92 -4.78 -9.03 -0.72
N ALA A 93 -3.98 -8.16 -1.34
CA ALA A 93 -4.43 -7.39 -2.50
C ALA A 93 -4.98 -8.30 -3.60
N LYS A 94 -4.24 -9.37 -3.93
CA LYS A 94 -4.68 -10.40 -4.89
C LYS A 94 -5.96 -11.11 -4.43
N LYS A 95 -6.03 -11.53 -3.16
CA LYS A 95 -7.21 -12.18 -2.54
C LYS A 95 -8.48 -11.32 -2.66
N TYR A 96 -8.36 -10.00 -2.52
CA TYR A 96 -9.48 -9.04 -2.57
C TYR A 96 -9.67 -8.37 -3.94
N ASN A 97 -8.92 -8.78 -4.97
CA ASN A 97 -8.97 -8.16 -6.31
C ASN A 97 -8.71 -6.64 -6.31
N ILE A 98 -7.80 -6.19 -5.44
CA ILE A 98 -7.32 -4.80 -5.34
C ILE A 98 -6.03 -4.69 -6.19
N PRO A 99 -5.91 -3.72 -7.11
CA PRO A 99 -4.67 -3.51 -7.84
C PRO A 99 -3.52 -3.21 -6.89
N PHE A 100 -2.40 -3.90 -7.06
CA PHE A 100 -1.24 -3.79 -6.17
C PHE A 100 -0.10 -3.04 -6.85
N ILE A 101 0.47 -2.06 -6.15
CA ILE A 101 1.70 -1.37 -6.54
C ILE A 101 2.81 -1.85 -5.62
N SER A 102 3.73 -2.61 -6.19
CA SER A 102 4.88 -3.13 -5.47
C SER A 102 5.85 -2.00 -5.09
N GLU A 103 6.18 -1.91 -3.80
CA GLU A 103 7.13 -0.94 -3.24
C GLU A 103 8.44 -1.62 -2.84
N PHE A 104 9.55 -0.95 -3.14
CA PHE A 104 10.87 -1.25 -2.58
C PHE A 104 11.51 0.03 -2.02
N PHE A 105 12.49 -0.15 -1.13
CA PHE A 105 13.17 0.91 -0.41
C PHE A 105 14.66 0.85 -0.75
N ALA A 106 15.16 1.89 -1.42
CA ALA A 106 16.56 1.93 -1.83
C ALA A 106 17.52 2.12 -0.65
N ASP A 107 17.03 2.77 0.40
CA ASP A 107 17.73 3.21 1.60
C ASP A 107 17.43 2.35 2.84
N LEU A 108 16.74 1.22 2.68
CA LEU A 108 16.57 0.27 3.77
C LEU A 108 17.31 -1.03 3.50
N GLU A 109 17.62 -1.72 4.58
CA GLU A 109 18.20 -3.06 4.52
C GLU A 109 17.10 -4.10 4.62
N TYR A 110 17.38 -5.26 4.04
CA TYR A 110 16.45 -6.37 3.97
C TYR A 110 17.08 -7.61 4.58
N ASP A 111 16.29 -8.41 5.30
CA ASP A 111 16.73 -9.72 5.74
C ASP A 111 16.67 -10.74 4.59
N ASN A 112 17.23 -11.93 4.82
CA ASN A 112 17.18 -13.04 3.86
C ASN A 112 15.77 -13.57 3.52
N LYS A 113 14.72 -13.04 4.18
CA LYS A 113 13.31 -13.33 3.88
C LYS A 113 12.63 -12.18 3.13
N GLY A 114 13.39 -11.15 2.73
CA GLY A 114 12.88 -9.99 2.01
C GLY A 114 12.11 -9.01 2.91
N LYS A 115 12.24 -9.09 4.24
CA LYS A 115 11.59 -8.14 5.15
C LYS A 115 12.51 -6.97 5.45
N LEU A 116 11.92 -5.79 5.59
CA LEU A 116 12.64 -4.58 6.00
C LEU A 116 13.24 -4.73 7.40
N ILE A 117 14.50 -4.36 7.51
CA ILE A 117 15.23 -4.18 8.77
C ILE A 117 15.11 -2.70 9.16
N ILE A 118 14.30 -2.41 10.17
CA ILE A 118 14.07 -1.03 10.64
C ILE A 118 14.89 -0.79 11.89
N THR A 119 15.81 0.18 11.83
CA THR A 119 16.62 0.63 12.96
C THR A 119 15.95 1.81 13.66
N ARG A 120 16.21 2.00 14.97
CA ARG A 120 15.70 3.17 15.72
C ARG A 120 16.35 4.48 15.28
N LYS A 121 17.62 4.41 14.87
CA LYS A 121 18.37 5.53 14.31
C LYS A 121 18.85 5.10 12.93
N HIS A 122 18.58 5.95 11.94
CA HIS A 122 18.96 5.71 10.56
C HIS A 122 20.13 6.63 10.22
N ASP A 123 21.31 6.05 10.06
CA ASP A 123 22.48 6.82 9.64
C ASP A 123 22.40 7.10 8.12
N PRO A 124 22.92 8.25 7.65
CA PRO A 124 22.90 8.57 6.22
C PRO A 124 23.56 7.48 5.38
N ILE A 125 22.86 7.02 4.34
CA ILE A 125 23.39 5.99 3.44
C ILE A 125 24.20 6.64 2.33
N ASN A 126 25.34 6.03 2.01
CA ASN A 126 26.19 6.45 0.90
C ASN A 126 25.42 6.36 -0.43
N ILE A 127 25.44 7.45 -1.21
CA ILE A 127 24.72 7.54 -2.48
C ILE A 127 25.08 6.44 -3.48
N ASN A 128 26.33 5.95 -3.49
CA ASN A 128 26.74 4.86 -4.36
C ASN A 128 26.06 3.53 -3.99
N LYS A 129 25.77 3.30 -2.70
CA LYS A 129 24.99 2.14 -2.24
C LYS A 129 23.54 2.26 -2.73
N ILE A 130 22.93 3.44 -2.64
CA ILE A 130 21.57 3.71 -3.15
C ILE A 130 21.49 3.47 -4.66
N ILE A 131 22.42 4.02 -5.44
CA ILE A 131 22.47 3.84 -6.90
C ILE A 131 22.52 2.36 -7.25
N LYS A 132 23.37 1.58 -6.57
CA LYS A 132 23.48 0.14 -6.79
C LYS A 132 22.18 -0.59 -6.44
N HIS A 133 21.53 -0.24 -5.32
CA HIS A 133 20.25 -0.83 -4.91
C HIS A 133 19.13 -0.55 -5.92
N VAL A 134 18.98 0.71 -6.34
CA VAL A 134 17.97 1.10 -7.35
C VAL A 134 18.21 0.39 -8.68
N ALA A 135 19.46 0.36 -9.15
CA ALA A 135 19.80 -0.31 -10.41
C ALA A 135 19.48 -1.81 -10.35
N LEU A 136 19.77 -2.48 -9.23
CA LEU A 136 19.45 -3.90 -9.05
C LEU A 136 17.94 -4.15 -9.01
N ALA A 137 17.20 -3.30 -8.30
CA ALA A 137 15.74 -3.41 -8.21
C ALA A 137 15.07 -3.22 -9.57
N LEU A 138 15.47 -2.20 -10.34
CA LEU A 138 14.85 -1.88 -11.63
C LEU A 138 15.27 -2.83 -12.76
N ASN A 139 16.54 -3.24 -12.80
CA ASN A 139 17.06 -4.03 -13.93
C ASN A 139 16.97 -5.54 -13.70
N GLU A 140 17.03 -5.99 -12.44
CA GLU A 140 17.08 -7.42 -12.12
C GLU A 140 15.92 -7.89 -11.24
N ASN A 141 15.03 -7.00 -10.79
CA ASN A 141 13.97 -7.31 -9.81
C ASN A 141 14.52 -7.97 -8.54
N LYS A 142 15.69 -7.52 -8.07
CA LYS A 142 16.39 -8.05 -6.90
C LYS A 142 16.82 -6.94 -5.95
N ILE A 143 17.01 -7.34 -4.69
CA ILE A 143 17.54 -6.52 -3.61
C ILE A 143 18.72 -7.23 -2.96
N ILE A 144 19.60 -6.48 -2.31
CA ILE A 144 20.70 -7.03 -1.50
C ILE A 144 20.15 -7.31 -0.10
N ALA A 145 20.24 -8.56 0.34
CA ALA A 145 19.90 -8.98 1.70
C ALA A 145 21.15 -8.99 2.59
N ASN A 146 20.96 -8.68 3.87
CA ASN A 146 21.94 -8.80 4.94
C ASN A 146 21.75 -10.07 5.77
#